data_AF-A0A2T1G9M4-F1
#
_entry.id   AF-A0A2T1G9M4-F1
#
_cell.length_a   1.000
_cell.length_b   1.000
_cell.length_c   1.000
_cell.angle_alpha   90.00
_cell.angle_beta   90.00
_cell.angle_gamma   90.00
#
_symmetry.space_group_name_H-M   'P 1'
#
loop_
_entity.id
_entity.type
_entity.pdbx_description
1 polymer ?
#
loop_
_entity_poly.entity_id
_entity_poly.type
_entity_poly.pdbx_seq_one_letter_code
_entity_poly.pdbx_strand_id
1 'polypeptide(L)'
;MLPQLANTYSPTKTYPNSQWLASPKFDGVRCLYSPARGLMSRSGKSKYTGLEAIEQICLLLCQQNNLTFLDGELYIPGEKFDVISGIVRKVRSPDMNQKNRVELHVFACGFASGNVTATSMVNSLNQML
;
A
#
# COMPACT_ATOMS: atom_id res chain seq x y z
N MET A 1 8.65 6.69 9.21
CA MET A 1 8.25 5.31 8.89
C MET A 1 8.70 4.98 7.49
N LEU A 2 9.34 3.83 7.32
CA LEU A 2 9.70 3.24 6.02
C LEU A 2 8.96 1.89 5.91
N PRO A 3 8.55 1.47 4.70
CA PRO A 3 7.83 0.22 4.53
C PRO A 3 8.75 -0.99 4.78
N GLN A 4 8.17 -2.09 5.24
CA GLN A 4 8.86 -3.36 5.36
C GLN A 4 9.28 -3.86 3.96
N LEU A 5 10.49 -4.43 3.86
CA LEU A 5 10.99 -5.03 2.64
C LEU A 5 10.90 -6.54 2.71
N ALA A 6 10.52 -7.17 1.59
CA ALA A 6 10.53 -8.61 1.46
C ALA A 6 11.96 -9.14 1.39
N ASN A 7 12.24 -10.20 2.14
CA ASN A 7 13.46 -10.99 1.95
C ASN A 7 13.22 -12.01 0.82
N THR A 8 14.29 -12.32 0.07
CA THR A 8 14.25 -13.38 -0.93
C THR A 8 14.04 -14.73 -0.24
N TYR A 9 13.06 -15.49 -0.74
CA TYR A 9 12.84 -16.88 -0.32
C TYR A 9 13.99 -17.77 -0.84
N SER A 10 14.46 -18.69 0.00
CA SER A 10 15.45 -19.70 -0.34
C SER A 10 14.90 -21.08 0.02
N PRO A 11 14.76 -22.01 -0.95
CA PRO A 11 14.19 -23.33 -0.69
C PRO A 11 15.06 -24.20 0.23
N THR A 12 16.36 -23.89 0.37
CA THR A 12 17.31 -24.64 1.19
C THR A 12 17.44 -24.10 2.61
N LYS A 13 16.81 -22.97 2.92
CA LYS A 13 16.90 -22.36 4.25
C LYS A 13 15.82 -22.93 5.17
N THR A 14 16.23 -23.32 6.37
CA THR A 14 15.28 -23.60 7.46
C THR A 14 14.72 -22.29 7.99
N TYR A 15 13.40 -22.13 7.91
CA TYR A 15 12.70 -20.98 8.48
C TYR A 15 12.07 -21.35 9.82
N PRO A 16 12.02 -20.42 10.79
CA PRO A 16 11.36 -20.68 12.07
C PRO A 16 9.84 -20.78 11.95
N ASN A 17 9.26 -20.26 10.86
CA ASN A 17 7.83 -20.25 10.63
C ASN A 17 7.43 -21.43 9.74
N SER A 18 6.43 -22.20 10.18
CA SER A 18 5.84 -23.32 9.42
C SER A 18 4.66 -22.92 8.54
N GLN A 19 4.12 -21.71 8.72
CA GLN A 19 2.95 -21.20 7.99
C GLN A 19 3.24 -19.81 7.41
N TRP A 20 2.73 -19.58 6.21
CA TRP A 20 2.94 -18.35 5.44
C TRP A 20 1.62 -17.90 4.81
N LEU A 21 1.38 -16.59 4.86
CA LEU A 21 0.32 -15.97 4.08
C LEU A 21 0.90 -15.57 2.72
N ALA A 22 0.15 -15.81 1.66
CA ALA A 22 0.54 -15.49 0.29
C ALA A 22 -0.50 -14.57 -0.35
N SER A 23 -0.04 -13.64 -1.17
CA SER A 23 -0.87 -12.74 -1.96
C SER A 23 -0.26 -12.51 -3.34
N PRO A 24 -1.06 -12.10 -4.34
CA PRO A 24 -0.52 -11.70 -5.63
C PRO A 24 0.49 -10.55 -5.48
N LYS A 25 1.62 -10.66 -6.20
CA LYS A 25 2.57 -9.55 -6.31
C LYS A 25 2.17 -8.66 -7.48
N PHE A 26 1.70 -7.45 -7.17
CA PHE A 26 1.43 -6.43 -8.19
C PHE A 26 2.73 -5.82 -8.72
N ASP A 27 2.73 -5.47 -10.01
CA ASP A 27 3.81 -4.74 -10.68
C ASP A 27 3.41 -3.27 -10.86
N GLY A 28 3.25 -2.59 -9.73
CA GLY A 28 2.77 -1.22 -9.64
C GLY A 28 3.80 -0.29 -8.97
N VAL A 29 3.31 0.78 -8.33
CA VAL A 29 4.14 1.70 -7.57
C VAL A 29 3.79 1.64 -6.08
N ARG A 30 4.73 1.18 -5.27
CA ARG A 30 4.60 1.14 -3.81
C ARG A 30 4.13 2.47 -3.22
N CYS A 31 3.12 2.39 -2.35
CA CYS A 31 2.55 3.52 -1.65
C CYS A 31 2.35 3.22 -0.16
N LEU A 32 2.86 4.12 0.67
CA LEU A 32 2.64 4.14 2.11
C LEU A 32 1.74 5.33 2.45
N TYR A 33 0.63 5.07 3.12
CA TYR A 33 -0.26 6.08 3.66
C TYR A 33 -0.07 6.22 5.17
N SER A 34 -0.07 7.45 5.69
CA SER A 34 -0.37 7.69 7.10
C SER A 34 -1.20 8.96 7.29
N PRO A 35 -2.08 9.03 8.31
CA PRO A 35 -2.95 10.20 8.52
C PRO A 35 -2.19 11.53 8.60
N ALA A 36 -1.00 11.53 9.18
CA ALA A 36 -0.19 12.74 9.32
C ALA A 36 0.53 13.18 8.03
N ARG A 37 0.67 12.30 7.03
CA ARG A 37 1.55 12.54 5.88
C ARG A 37 0.88 12.35 4.52
N GLY A 38 -0.29 11.71 4.46
CA GLY A 38 -0.97 11.38 3.20
C GLY A 38 -0.28 10.24 2.46
N LEU A 39 -0.53 10.13 1.15
CA LEU A 39 0.04 9.10 0.28
C LEU A 39 1.50 9.41 -0.07
N MET A 40 2.41 8.49 0.27
CA MET A 40 3.85 8.66 0.10
C MET A 40 4.48 7.51 -0.69
N SER A 41 5.58 7.83 -1.36
CA SER A 41 6.46 6.82 -1.98
C SER A 41 7.20 5.96 -0.95
N ARG A 42 7.82 4.86 -1.41
CA ARG A 42 8.66 3.96 -0.60
C ARG A 42 9.73 4.66 0.23
N SER A 43 10.34 5.73 -0.28
CA SER A 43 11.37 6.49 0.45
C SER A 43 10.79 7.42 1.53
N GLY A 44 9.47 7.62 1.52
CA GLY A 44 8.76 8.57 2.36
C GLY A 44 9.05 10.04 2.03
N LYS A 45 9.77 10.34 0.93
CA LYS A 45 10.18 11.72 0.58
C LYS A 45 9.17 12.45 -0.30
N SER A 46 8.60 11.75 -1.26
CA SER A 46 7.62 12.32 -2.21
C SER A 46 6.21 11.92 -1.84
N LYS A 47 5.30 12.90 -1.87
CA LYS A 47 3.85 12.68 -1.85
C LYS A 47 3.32 12.50 -3.27
N TYR A 48 2.32 11.67 -3.44
CA TYR A 48 1.61 11.58 -4.71
C TYR A 48 0.53 12.67 -4.80
N THR A 49 0.33 13.23 -5.99
CA THR A 49 -0.67 14.28 -6.26
C THR A 49 -1.74 13.76 -7.22
N GLY A 50 -2.96 14.27 -7.14
CA GLY A 50 -4.06 13.83 -8.00
C GLY A 50 -4.63 12.47 -7.61
N LEU A 51 -4.42 12.03 -6.37
CA LEU A 51 -4.94 10.77 -5.81
C LEU A 51 -5.75 11.04 -4.53
N GLU A 52 -6.35 12.22 -4.42
CA GLU A 52 -7.01 12.71 -3.22
C GLU A 52 -8.21 11.84 -2.82
N ALA A 53 -8.92 11.24 -3.78
CA ALA A 53 -10.00 10.31 -3.50
C ALA A 53 -9.50 9.05 -2.75
N ILE A 54 -8.37 8.48 -3.17
CA ILE A 54 -7.72 7.36 -2.48
C ILE A 54 -7.28 7.80 -1.08
N GLU A 55 -6.69 9.00 -0.97
CA GLU A 55 -6.23 9.53 0.31
C GLU A 55 -7.38 9.70 1.32
N GLN A 56 -8.53 10.21 0.87
CA GLN A 56 -9.73 10.34 1.69
C GLN A 56 -10.26 8.98 2.17
N ILE A 57 -10.31 7.97 1.30
CA ILE A 57 -10.71 6.61 1.68
C ILE A 57 -9.74 6.05 2.73
N CYS A 58 -8.44 6.23 2.53
CA CYS A 58 -7.43 5.79 3.49
C CYS A 58 -7.58 6.48 4.86
N LEU A 59 -7.92 7.77 4.89
CA LEU A 59 -8.19 8.50 6.12
C LEU A 59 -9.38 7.92 6.87
N LEU A 60 -10.49 7.67 6.18
CA LEU A 60 -11.68 7.08 6.76
C LEU A 60 -11.39 5.69 7.34
N LEU A 61 -10.72 4.83 6.57
CA LEU A 61 -10.32 3.49 7.02
C LEU A 61 -9.45 3.55 8.28
N CYS A 62 -8.46 4.45 8.32
CA CYS A 62 -7.61 4.64 9.49
C CYS A 62 -8.39 5.10 10.71
N GLN A 63 -9.32 6.05 10.55
CA GLN A 63 -10.13 6.57 11.65
C GLN A 63 -11.09 5.54 12.20
N GLN A 64 -11.79 4.80 11.33
CA GLN A 64 -12.80 3.81 11.72
C GLN A 64 -12.19 2.57 12.39
N ASN A 65 -10.96 2.22 12.01
CA ASN A 65 -10.30 0.98 12.45
C ASN A 65 -9.08 1.22 13.34
N ASN A 66 -8.86 2.46 13.79
CA ASN A 66 -7.72 2.87 14.63
C ASN A 66 -6.36 2.45 14.04
N LEU A 67 -6.17 2.61 12.73
CA LEU A 67 -4.94 2.27 12.04
C LEU A 67 -3.96 3.45 12.02
N THR A 68 -2.68 3.16 12.14
CA THR A 68 -1.59 4.16 12.07
C THR A 68 -1.00 4.34 10.67
N PHE A 69 -1.12 3.32 9.83
CA PHE A 69 -0.70 3.37 8.43
C PHE A 69 -1.40 2.30 7.58
N LEU A 70 -1.38 2.51 6.26
CA LEU A 70 -1.70 1.51 5.24
C LEU A 70 -0.50 1.41 4.29
N ASP A 71 -0.12 0.20 3.90
CA ASP A 71 0.96 -0.08 2.96
C ASP A 71 0.42 -0.96 1.83
N GLY A 72 0.61 -0.48 0.60
CA GLY A 72 -0.03 -1.02 -0.58
C GLY A 72 0.74 -0.71 -1.87
N GLU A 73 0.16 -1.15 -2.99
CA GLU A 73 0.67 -0.89 -4.33
C GLU A 73 -0.35 -0.07 -5.12
N LEU A 74 0.07 1.05 -5.71
CA LEU A 74 -0.72 1.79 -6.69
C LEU A 74 -0.64 1.05 -8.02
N TYR A 75 -1.78 0.64 -8.55
CA TYR A 75 -1.87 -0.25 -9.70
C TYR A 75 -3.05 0.13 -10.59
N ILE A 76 -2.97 -0.24 -11.87
CA ILE A 76 -4.08 -0.11 -12.81
C ILE A 76 -4.20 -1.49 -13.51
N PRO A 77 -5.32 -2.21 -13.34
CA PRO A 77 -5.51 -3.51 -13.98
C PRO A 77 -5.27 -3.49 -15.50
N GLY A 78 -4.40 -4.39 -15.98
CA GLY A 78 -4.08 -4.56 -17.39
C GLY A 78 -3.10 -3.55 -17.98
N GLU A 79 -2.63 -2.57 -17.18
CA GLU A 79 -1.70 -1.54 -17.63
C GLU A 79 -0.24 -1.93 -17.36
N LYS A 80 0.68 -1.47 -18.21
CA LYS A 80 2.13 -1.74 -18.01
C LYS A 80 2.71 -0.87 -16.89
N PHE A 81 3.68 -1.41 -16.16
CA PHE A 81 4.36 -0.70 -15.07
C PHE A 81 4.86 0.70 -15.47
N ASP A 82 5.51 0.86 -16.62
CA ASP A 82 6.04 2.17 -17.04
C ASP A 82 4.94 3.22 -17.21
N VAL A 83 3.76 2.80 -17.70
CA VAL A 83 2.59 3.67 -17.85
C VAL A 83 2.00 4.01 -16.48
N ILE A 84 1.82 3.02 -15.61
CA ILE A 84 1.35 3.22 -14.23
C ILE A 84 2.29 4.19 -13.51
N SER A 85 3.61 3.96 -13.57
CA SER A 85 4.64 4.78 -12.96
C SER A 85 4.60 6.21 -13.48
N GLY A 86 4.43 6.40 -14.79
CA GLY A 86 4.24 7.71 -15.41
C GLY A 86 3.01 8.45 -14.89
N ILE A 87 1.86 7.78 -14.83
CA ILE A 87 0.60 8.35 -14.31
C ILE A 87 0.74 8.72 -12.84
N VAL A 88 1.16 7.77 -11.99
CA VAL A 88 1.23 7.93 -10.54
C VAL A 88 2.20 9.05 -10.15
N ARG A 89 3.37 9.13 -10.79
CA ARG A 89 4.42 10.10 -10.44
C ARG A 89 4.24 11.48 -11.08
N LYS A 90 3.30 11.65 -12.02
CA LYS A 90 3.05 12.93 -12.67
C LYS A 90 2.49 13.95 -11.68
N VAL A 91 3.25 15.03 -11.47
CA VAL A 91 2.88 16.17 -10.59
C VAL A 91 2.38 17.36 -11.40
N ARG A 92 3.05 17.71 -12.50
CA ARG A 92 2.68 18.87 -13.32
C ARG A 92 1.58 18.48 -14.31
N SER A 93 0.45 19.18 -14.26
CA SER A 93 -0.70 18.99 -15.16
C SER A 93 -1.12 17.51 -15.27
N PRO A 94 -1.49 16.87 -14.14
CA PRO A 94 -1.93 15.48 -14.14
C PRO A 94 -3.22 15.34 -14.95
N ASP A 95 -3.32 14.24 -15.71
CA ASP A 95 -4.56 13.85 -16.36
C ASP A 95 -5.43 13.13 -15.32
N MET A 96 -6.48 13.79 -14.86
CA MET A 96 -7.35 13.24 -13.82
C MET A 96 -8.14 12.02 -14.30
N ASN A 97 -8.43 11.90 -15.60
CA ASN A 97 -9.08 10.69 -16.13
C ASN A 97 -8.16 9.48 -16.00
N GLN A 98 -6.86 9.67 -16.20
CA GLN A 98 -5.86 8.61 -16.00
C GLN A 98 -5.66 8.31 -14.51
N LYS A 99 -5.60 9.33 -13.65
CA LYS A 99 -5.44 9.17 -12.20
C LYS A 99 -6.61 8.43 -11.57
N ASN A 100 -7.84 8.68 -12.03
CA ASN A 100 -9.04 8.01 -11.52
C ASN A 100 -9.10 6.51 -11.83
N ARG A 101 -8.23 6.00 -12.72
CA ARG A 101 -8.07 4.56 -12.98
C ARG A 101 -7.18 3.86 -11.93
N VAL A 102 -6.46 4.62 -11.11
CA VAL A 102 -5.50 4.07 -10.14
C VAL A 102 -6.24 3.48 -8.95
N GLU A 103 -5.89 2.25 -8.62
CA GLU A 103 -6.33 1.54 -7.42
C GLU A 103 -5.18 1.43 -6.42
N LEU A 104 -5.49 1.47 -5.12
CA LEU A 104 -4.53 1.14 -4.06
C LEU A 104 -4.83 -0.26 -3.53
N HIS A 105 -3.97 -1.23 -3.84
CA HIS A 105 -4.06 -2.59 -3.34
C HIS A 105 -3.27 -2.70 -2.03
N VAL A 106 -3.96 -2.60 -0.90
CA VAL A 106 -3.36 -2.69 0.44
C VAL A 106 -3.07 -4.15 0.79
N PHE A 107 -1.86 -4.43 1.32
CA PHE A 107 -1.49 -5.75 1.82
C PHE A 107 -0.95 -5.72 3.27
N ALA A 108 -0.76 -4.54 3.85
CA ALA A 108 -0.34 -4.40 5.25
C ALA A 108 -0.90 -3.13 5.89
N CYS A 109 -1.10 -3.18 7.20
CA CYS A 109 -1.57 -2.05 8.01
C CYS A 109 -0.91 -2.06 9.39
N GLY A 110 -0.92 -0.90 10.06
CA GLY A 110 -0.40 -0.77 11.42
C GLY A 110 -1.46 -0.35 12.40
N PHE A 111 -1.25 -0.67 13.67
CA PHE A 111 -2.09 -0.27 14.79
C PHE A 111 -1.27 0.59 15.76
N ALA A 112 -1.96 1.42 16.56
CA ALA A 112 -1.29 2.26 17.55
C ALA A 112 -0.74 1.45 18.74
N SER A 113 -1.34 0.29 19.02
CA SER A 113 -0.97 -0.59 20.12
C SER A 113 -1.24 -2.05 19.77
N GLY A 114 -0.58 -2.96 20.50
CA GLY A 114 -0.72 -4.41 20.34
C GLY A 114 0.36 -5.07 19.50
N ASN A 115 0.44 -6.41 19.58
CA ASN A 115 1.34 -7.21 18.76
C ASN A 115 0.78 -7.28 17.33
N VAL A 116 1.41 -6.58 16.40
CA VAL A 116 1.04 -6.61 14.98
C VAL A 116 1.66 -7.84 14.32
N THR A 117 0.82 -8.80 13.97
CA THR A 117 1.21 -10.01 13.23
C THR A 117 0.65 -9.95 11.80
N ALA A 118 1.24 -10.73 10.88
CA ALA A 118 0.71 -10.83 9.52
C ALA A 118 -0.77 -11.25 9.51
N THR A 119 -1.14 -12.21 10.35
CA THR A 119 -2.52 -12.68 10.48
C THR A 119 -3.46 -11.59 11.01
N SER A 120 -3.05 -10.84 12.05
CA SER A 120 -3.90 -9.77 12.58
C SER A 120 -4.10 -8.63 11.57
N MET A 121 -3.07 -8.32 10.76
CA MET A 121 -3.21 -7.36 9.66
C MET A 121 -4.23 -7.84 8.62
N VAL A 122 -4.09 -9.08 8.14
CA VAL A 122 -5.00 -9.63 7.12
C VAL A 122 -6.44 -9.70 7.63
N ASN A 123 -6.66 -10.15 8.87
CA ASN A 123 -8.00 -10.19 9.46
C ASN A 123 -8.63 -8.80 9.52
N SER A 124 -7.84 -7.78 9.88
CA SER A 124 -8.33 -6.41 9.93
C SER A 124 -8.66 -5.87 8.53
N LEU A 125 -7.79 -6.10 7.54
CA LEU A 125 -8.04 -5.69 6.16
C LEU A 125 -9.29 -6.36 5.57
N ASN A 126 -9.52 -7.64 5.87
CA ASN A 126 -10.69 -8.38 5.40
C ASN A 126 -12.00 -7.91 6.03
N GLN A 127 -11.96 -7.26 7.20
CA GLN A 127 -13.15 -6.69 7.87
C GLN A 127 -13.50 -5.29 7.36
N MET A 128 -12.61 -4.65 6.58
CA MET A 128 -12.79 -3.31 6.02
C MET A 128 -13.46 -3.31 4.65
N LEU A 129 -13.65 -4.49 4.05
CA LEU A 129 -14.35 -4.73 2.79
C LEU A 129 -15.78 -5.19 3.08
#